data_AF-A0A950FF19-F1
#
_entry.id   AF-A0A950FF19-F1
#
_cell.length_a   1.000
_cell.length_b   1.000
_cell.length_c   1.000
_cell.angle_alpha   90.00
_cell.angle_beta   90.00
_cell.angle_gamma   90.00
#
_symmetry.space_group_name_H-M   'P 1'
#
loop_
_entity.id
_entity.type
_entity.pdbx_description
1 polymer ?
#
loop_
_entity_poly.entity_id
_entity_poly.type
_entity_poly.pdbx_seq_one_letter_code
_entity_poly.pdbx_strand_id
1 'polypeptide(L)' 'MTTEQKVIRVKVGLLELAKQLGNVSQACRVMGYSRDSFYRFRELYDQGG' A
#
# COMPACT_ATOMS: atom_id res chain seq x y z
N MET A 1 11.13 -15.56 6.15
CA MET A 1 10.45 -14.47 5.43
C MET A 1 11.35 -14.01 4.30
N THR A 2 10.99 -14.27 3.05
CA THR A 2 11.78 -13.83 1.89
C THR A 2 11.67 -12.31 1.71
N THR A 3 12.61 -11.71 0.99
CA THR A 3 12.60 -10.27 0.70
C THR A 3 11.32 -9.86 -0.04
N GLU A 4 10.83 -10.72 -0.94
CA GLU A 4 9.58 -10.50 -1.68
C GLU A 4 8.36 -10.46 -0.77
N GLN A 5 8.26 -11.39 0.19
CA GLN A 5 7.19 -11.39 1.19
C GLN A 5 7.20 -10.12 2.05
N LYS A 6 8.38 -9.56 2.36
CA LYS A 6 8.50 -8.29 3.07
C LYS A 6 7.94 -7.13 2.24
N VAL A 7 8.30 -7.08 0.97
CA VAL A 7 7.83 -6.04 0.04
C VAL A 7 6.31 -6.11 -0.14
N ILE A 8 5.74 -7.32 -0.30
CA ILE A 8 4.30 -7.52 -0.42
C ILE A 8 3.59 -7.04 0.85
N ARG A 9 4.07 -7.42 2.03
CA ARG A 9 3.47 -7.02 3.31
C ARG A 9 3.49 -5.51 3.51
N VAL A 10 4.55 -4.81 3.10
CA VAL A 10 4.63 -3.34 3.19
C VAL A 10 3.60 -2.68 2.27
N LYS A 11 3.45 -3.17 1.03
CA LYS A 11 2.47 -2.66 0.05
C LYS A 11 1.03 -2.86 0.53
N VAL A 12 0.71 -4.06 1.03
CA VAL A 12 -0.62 -4.34 1.62
C VAL A 12 -0.84 -3.48 2.87
N GLY A 13 0.19 -3.29 3.70
CA GLY A 13 0.13 -2.43 4.87
C GLY A 13 -0.23 -0.97 4.53
N LEU A 14 0.23 -0.46 3.39
CA LEU A 14 -0.17 0.88 2.93
C LEU A 14 -1.66 0.97 2.55
N LEU A 15 -2.20 -0.06 1.90
CA LEU A 15 -3.62 -0.12 1.54
C LEU A 15 -4.51 -0.15 2.79
N GLU A 16 -4.15 -0.98 3.76
CA GLU A 16 -4.87 -1.10 5.03
C GLU A 16 -4.78 0.19 5.86
N LEU A 17 -3.60 0.82 5.91
CA LEU A 17 -3.43 2.10 6.62
C LEU A 17 -4.32 3.20 6.02
N ALA A 18 -4.40 3.29 4.68
CA ALA A 18 -5.28 4.25 4.02
C ALA A 18 -6.76 4.01 4.35
N LYS A 19 -7.17 2.74 4.47
CA LYS A 19 -8.53 2.36 4.88
C LYS A 19 -8.81 2.75 6.34
N GLN A 20 -7.87 2.51 7.25
CA GLN A 20 -8.01 2.89 8.66
C GLN A 20 -8.07 4.40 8.86
N LEU A 21 -7.27 5.16 8.10
CA LEU A 21 -7.25 6.62 8.18
C LEU A 21 -8.38 7.28 7.38
N GLY A 22 -9.03 6.55 6.46
CA GLY A 22 -9.97 7.12 5.49
C GLY A 22 -9.32 8.14 4.54
N ASN A 23 -7.99 8.19 4.48
CA ASN A 23 -7.24 9.21 3.74
C ASN A 23 -5.96 8.64 3.12
N VAL A 24 -5.97 8.51 1.80
CA VAL A 24 -4.85 7.99 1.01
C VAL A 24 -3.63 8.90 1.10
N SER A 25 -3.81 10.22 0.99
CA SER A 25 -2.71 11.18 1.02
C SER A 25 -1.94 11.13 2.33
N GLN A 26 -2.66 10.97 3.45
CA GLN A 26 -2.05 10.85 4.78
C GLN A 26 -1.30 9.54 4.95
N ALA A 27 -1.89 8.41 4.54
CA ALA A 27 -1.22 7.11 4.59
C ALA A 27 0.06 7.09 3.73
N CYS A 28 -0.01 7.63 2.52
CA CYS A 28 1.13 7.82 1.62
C CYS A 28 2.25 8.65 2.29
N ARG A 29 1.91 9.77 2.92
CA ARG A 29 2.89 10.62 3.63
C ARG A 29 3.55 9.90 4.80
N VAL A 30 2.78 9.13 5.58
CA VAL A 30 3.29 8.40 6.76
C VAL A 30 4.24 7.27 6.35
N MET A 31 3.93 6.54 5.28
CA MET A 31 4.75 5.42 4.82
C MET A 31 5.80 5.80 3.78
N GLY A 32 5.89 7.07 3.37
CA GLY A 32 6.88 7.55 2.42
C GLY A 32 6.61 7.14 0.96
N TYR A 33 5.34 6.90 0.60
CA TYR A 33 4.94 6.55 -0.76
C TYR A 33 4.23 7.70 -1.46
N SER A 34 4.29 7.72 -2.79
CA SER A 34 3.45 8.59 -3.62
C SER A 34 2.03 8.04 -3.75
N ARG A 35 1.06 8.92 -4.01
CA ARG A 35 -0.32 8.52 -4.34
C ARG A 35 -0.40 7.64 -5.58
N ASP A 36 0.46 7.87 -6.57
CA ASP A 36 0.55 7.01 -7.77
C ASP A 36 0.91 5.57 -7.39
N SER A 37 1.92 5.39 -6.53
CA SER A 37 2.33 4.07 -6.04
C SER A 37 1.19 3.37 -5.30
N PHE A 38 0.42 4.12 -4.51
CA PHE A 38 -0.77 3.59 -3.84
C PHE A 38 -1.78 3.00 -4.83
N TYR A 39 -2.14 3.74 -5.89
CA TYR A 39 -3.11 3.25 -6.87
C TYR A 39 -2.60 2.05 -7.66
N ARG A 40 -1.30 1.99 -8.00
CA ARG A 40 -0.69 0.79 -8.60
C ARG A 40 -0.76 -0.42 -7.68
N PHE A 41 -0.47 -0.25 -6.39
CA PHE A 41 -0.56 -1.35 -5.43
C PHE A 41 -2.01 -1.80 -5.23
N ARG A 42 -2.96 -0.85 -5.23
CA ARG A 42 -4.38 -1.15 -5.13
C ARG A 42 -4.86 -1.95 -6.34
N GLU A 43 -4.47 -1.56 -7.54
CA GLU A 43 -4.83 -2.26 -8.78
C GLU A 43 -4.29 -3.70 -8.78
N LEU A 44 -3.02 -3.90 -8.44
CA LEU A 44 -2.44 -5.24 -8.31
C LEU A 44 -3.14 -6.08 -7.24
N TYR A 45 -3.52 -5.46 -6.11
CA TYR A 45 -4.23 -6.14 -5.05
C TYR A 45 -5.66 -6.56 -5.46
N ASP A 46 -6.38 -5.68 -6.18
CA ASP A 46 -7.75 -5.92 -6.66
C ASP A 46 -7.79 -7.00 -7.75
N GLN A 47 -6.77 -7.05 -8.60
CA GLN A 47 -6.61 -8.07 -9.64
C GLN A 47 -6.19 -9.45 -9.08
N GLY A 48 -6.03 -9.58 -7.76
CA GLY A 48 -5.76 -10.86 -7.09
C GLY A 48 -4.28 -11.18 -6.87
N GLY A 49 -3.36 -10.28 -7.22
CA GLY A 49 -1.91 -10.46 -7.05
C GLY A 49 -1.23 -11.21 -8.18
#